data_AF-A0A8X6LIX2-F1
#
_entry.id   AF-A0A8X6LIX2-F1
#
_cell.length_a   1.000
_cell.length_b   1.000
_cell.length_c   1.000
_cell.angle_alpha   90.00
_cell.angle_beta   90.00
_cell.angle_gamma   90.00
#
_symmetry.space_group_name_H-M   'P 1'
#
loop_
_entity.id
_entity.type
_entity.pdbx_description
1 polymer ?
#
loop_
_entity_poly.entity_id
_entity_poly.type
_entity_poly.pdbx_seq_one_letter_code
_entity_poly.pdbx_strand_id
1 'polypeptide(L)'
;MDHIDIIKSKLLLSDIVTSGDAFEFISQTEGLSFKEALERLASVTGVELPKSLSIQKRTINYFLALDLAVNWFAQKNQGVVDYLKQRKILPEIIDKFKIGYAPSSGLKEYLNSSGIEDKILIDIGLVNKNFRDYFYDRLIFPIYNIAGRVIGFGGRALSPEQQPKYLNSPESQLFKKRENLYGLTLL
;
A
#
# COMPACT_ATOMS: atom_id res chain seq x y z
N MET A 1 -19.31 4.80 29.12
CA MET A 1 -18.32 4.24 28.18
C MET A 1 -17.46 5.41 27.79
N ASP A 2 -16.35 5.56 28.51
CA ASP A 2 -15.65 6.83 28.61
C ASP A 2 -14.84 7.09 27.34
N HIS A 3 -14.73 8.36 26.95
CA HIS A 3 -14.03 8.80 25.74
C HIS A 3 -12.58 8.28 25.64
N ILE A 4 -11.99 7.85 26.76
CA ILE A 4 -10.64 7.27 26.86
C ILE A 4 -10.58 5.85 26.28
N ASP A 5 -11.63 5.03 26.44
CA ASP A 5 -11.64 3.64 25.96
C ASP A 5 -11.78 3.56 24.43
N ILE A 6 -12.50 4.52 23.84
CA ILE A 6 -12.66 4.65 22.38
C ILE A 6 -11.34 5.06 21.71
N ILE A 7 -10.53 5.87 22.39
CA ILE A 7 -9.21 6.30 21.88
C ILE A 7 -8.21 5.13 21.96
N LYS A 8 -8.23 4.36 23.05
CA LYS A 8 -7.40 3.15 23.20
C LYS A 8 -7.76 2.07 22.17
N SER A 9 -9.05 1.82 21.91
CA SER A 9 -9.45 0.83 20.90
C SER A 9 -9.10 1.25 19.47
N LYS A 10 -9.16 2.56 19.16
CA LYS A 10 -8.70 3.09 17.87
C LYS A 10 -7.19 2.96 17.68
N LEU A 11 -6.39 3.18 18.73
CA LEU A 11 -4.94 2.99 18.67
C LEU A 11 -4.58 1.52 18.43
N LEU A 12 -5.21 0.59 19.16
CA LEU A 12 -4.94 -0.84 18.97
C LEU A 12 -5.31 -1.34 17.57
N LEU A 13 -6.44 -0.89 17.00
CA LEU A 13 -6.81 -1.23 15.63
C LEU A 13 -5.82 -0.66 14.61
N SER A 14 -5.35 0.58 14.80
CA SER A 14 -4.33 1.13 13.90
C SER A 14 -3.02 0.37 14.00
N ASP A 15 -2.62 -0.06 15.20
CA ASP A 15 -1.36 -0.77 15.45
C ASP A 15 -1.37 -2.17 14.83
N ILE A 16 -2.49 -2.89 14.96
CA ILE A 16 -2.73 -4.17 14.28
C ILE A 16 -2.66 -3.95 12.76
N VAL A 17 -3.37 -2.94 12.23
CA VAL A 17 -3.41 -2.56 10.79
C VAL A 17 -2.03 -2.15 10.25
N THR A 18 -1.16 -1.52 11.06
CA THR A 18 0.22 -1.18 10.64
C THR A 18 1.17 -2.37 10.60
N SER A 19 0.85 -3.48 11.27
CA SER A 19 1.67 -4.70 11.21
C SER A 19 1.28 -5.56 10.01
N GLY A 20 1.65 -5.12 8.80
CA GLY A 20 1.51 -5.95 7.58
C GLY A 20 2.06 -7.38 7.76
N ASP A 21 3.10 -7.52 8.58
CA ASP A 21 3.69 -8.82 8.98
C ASP A 21 2.72 -9.75 9.74
N ALA A 22 1.83 -9.23 10.59
CA ALA A 22 0.92 -10.06 11.37
C ALA A 22 -0.21 -10.65 10.52
N PHE A 23 -0.70 -9.89 9.53
CA PHE A 23 -1.72 -10.36 8.60
C PHE A 23 -1.18 -11.31 7.54
N GLU A 24 0.02 -11.04 7.05
CA GLU A 24 0.72 -11.91 6.12
C GLU A 24 1.08 -13.24 6.80
N PHE A 25 1.54 -13.20 8.06
CA PHE A 25 1.75 -14.40 8.88
C PHE A 25 0.47 -15.23 9.02
N ILE A 26 -0.64 -14.65 9.52
CA ILE A 26 -1.89 -15.41 9.77
C ILE A 26 -2.51 -15.94 8.48
N SER A 27 -2.54 -15.16 7.40
CA SER A 27 -3.05 -15.63 6.10
C SER A 27 -2.23 -16.80 5.56
N GLN A 28 -0.90 -16.77 5.72
CA GLN A 28 -0.01 -17.83 5.25
C GLN A 28 -0.02 -19.07 6.15
N THR A 29 -0.13 -18.92 7.47
CA THR A 29 -0.10 -20.05 8.41
C THR A 29 -1.44 -20.75 8.57
N GLU A 30 -2.55 -20.02 8.46
CA GLU A 30 -3.89 -20.54 8.76
C GLU A 30 -4.82 -20.61 7.54
N GLY A 31 -4.39 -20.13 6.36
CA GLY A 31 -5.20 -20.15 5.14
C GLY A 31 -6.49 -19.31 5.22
N LEU A 32 -6.54 -18.40 6.20
CA LEU A 32 -7.70 -17.58 6.48
C LEU A 32 -7.87 -16.48 5.42
N SER A 33 -9.12 -16.24 5.03
CA SER A 33 -9.48 -15.03 4.31
C SER A 33 -9.24 -13.79 5.18
N PHE A 34 -9.08 -12.64 4.54
CA PHE A 34 -8.87 -11.38 5.25
C PHE A 34 -9.90 -11.09 6.35
N LYS A 35 -11.17 -11.42 6.10
CA LYS A 35 -12.24 -11.27 7.09
C LYS A 35 -11.96 -12.12 8.33
N GLU A 36 -11.57 -13.37 8.11
CA GLU A 36 -11.30 -14.32 9.18
C GLU A 36 -10.05 -13.94 9.96
N ALA A 37 -8.98 -13.48 9.30
CA ALA A 37 -7.78 -12.99 9.97
C ALA A 37 -8.07 -11.73 10.83
N LEU A 38 -8.88 -10.79 10.31
CA LEU A 38 -9.27 -9.58 11.04
C LEU A 38 -10.19 -9.88 12.23
N GLU A 39 -11.18 -10.76 12.05
CA GLU A 39 -12.06 -11.22 13.12
C GLU A 39 -11.28 -12.01 14.17
N ARG A 40 -10.29 -12.81 13.74
CA ARG A 40 -9.40 -13.56 14.62
C ARG A 40 -8.53 -12.63 15.45
N LEU A 41 -7.88 -11.64 14.84
CA LEU A 41 -7.08 -10.65 15.54
C LEU A 41 -7.92 -9.82 16.51
N ALA A 42 -9.12 -9.38 16.10
CA ALA A 42 -10.05 -8.66 16.98
C ALA A 42 -10.50 -9.52 18.17
N SER A 43 -10.78 -10.81 17.95
CA SER A 43 -11.14 -11.77 19.00
C SER A 43 -10.00 -12.02 19.98
N VAL A 44 -8.75 -12.09 19.53
CA VAL A 44 -7.58 -12.34 20.39
C VAL A 44 -7.20 -11.08 21.18
N THR A 45 -7.40 -9.90 20.61
CA THR A 45 -7.01 -8.60 21.21
C THR A 45 -8.12 -7.94 22.02
N GLY A 46 -9.35 -8.49 21.99
CA GLY A 46 -10.50 -7.94 22.70
C GLY A 46 -11.03 -6.63 22.13
N VAL A 47 -10.68 -6.29 20.89
CA VAL A 47 -11.09 -5.04 20.25
C VAL A 47 -12.43 -5.21 19.53
N GLU A 48 -13.43 -4.39 19.90
CA GLU A 48 -14.72 -4.36 19.21
C GLU A 48 -14.59 -3.69 17.82
N LEU A 49 -15.04 -4.40 16.78
CA LEU A 49 -15.11 -3.87 15.42
C LEU A 49 -16.26 -2.84 15.31
N PRO A 50 -16.04 -1.61 14.79
CA PRO A 50 -17.07 -0.57 14.80
C PRO A 50 -18.28 -0.85 13.90
N LYS A 51 -19.48 -0.47 14.36
CA LYS A 51 -20.78 -0.76 13.71
C LYS A 51 -20.99 -0.17 12.29
N SER A 52 -20.21 0.85 11.89
CA SER A 52 -20.13 1.32 10.50
C SER A 52 -19.10 0.50 9.72
N LEU A 53 -19.35 -0.81 9.65
CA LEU A 53 -18.39 -1.77 9.13
C LEU A 53 -18.03 -1.50 7.67
N SER A 54 -18.96 -1.02 6.83
CA SER A 54 -18.74 -0.90 5.38
C SER A 54 -17.73 0.17 4.99
N ILE A 55 -17.82 1.38 5.54
CA ILE A 55 -16.92 2.49 5.22
C ILE A 55 -15.53 2.21 5.81
N GLN A 56 -15.47 1.74 7.06
CA GLN A 56 -14.20 1.40 7.69
C GLN A 56 -13.52 0.22 7.01
N LYS A 57 -14.27 -0.83 6.65
CA LYS A 57 -13.74 -1.97 5.89
C LYS A 57 -13.15 -1.54 4.55
N ARG A 58 -13.81 -0.62 3.84
CA ARG A 58 -13.28 -0.10 2.57
C ARG A 58 -11.98 0.67 2.77
N THR A 59 -11.91 1.55 3.77
CA THR A 59 -10.67 2.26 4.10
C THR A 59 -9.55 1.32 4.54
N ILE A 60 -9.86 0.27 5.32
CA ILE A 60 -8.88 -0.75 5.71
C ILE A 60 -8.36 -1.48 4.48
N ASN A 61 -9.25 -1.93 3.58
CA ASN A 61 -8.86 -2.59 2.33
C ASN A 61 -8.00 -1.69 1.43
N TYR A 62 -8.21 -0.37 1.46
CA TYR A 62 -7.35 0.56 0.73
C TYR A 62 -5.92 0.55 1.25
N PHE A 63 -5.73 0.70 2.57
CA PHE A 63 -4.40 0.68 3.16
C PHE A 63 -3.71 -0.67 2.94
N LEU A 64 -4.42 -1.78 3.16
CA LEU A 64 -3.91 -3.12 2.90
C LEU A 64 -3.44 -3.28 1.45
N ALA A 65 -4.23 -2.86 0.47
CA ALA A 65 -3.87 -2.96 -0.94
C ALA A 65 -2.62 -2.14 -1.27
N LEU A 66 -2.46 -0.95 -0.67
CA LEU A 66 -1.27 -0.13 -0.86
C LEU A 66 -0.04 -0.76 -0.18
N ASP A 67 -0.16 -1.30 1.03
CA ASP A 67 0.94 -1.96 1.74
C ASP A 67 1.44 -3.21 1.00
N LEU A 68 0.50 -4.06 0.54
CA LEU A 68 0.81 -5.20 -0.32
C LEU A 68 1.51 -4.75 -1.61
N ALA A 69 1.06 -3.66 -2.22
CA ALA A 69 1.71 -3.12 -3.41
C ALA A 69 3.13 -2.60 -3.12
N VAL A 70 3.39 -1.94 -1.99
CA VAL A 70 4.75 -1.53 -1.57
C VAL A 70 5.68 -2.75 -1.53
N ASN A 71 5.25 -3.80 -0.82
CA ASN A 71 6.05 -5.02 -0.67
C ASN A 71 6.30 -5.69 -2.02
N TRP A 72 5.26 -5.79 -2.85
CA TRP A 72 5.36 -6.37 -4.18
C TRP A 72 6.36 -5.59 -5.05
N PHE A 73 6.25 -4.25 -5.13
CA PHE A 73 7.17 -3.44 -5.92
C PHE A 73 8.62 -3.52 -5.41
N ALA A 74 8.82 -3.55 -4.09
CA ALA A 74 10.15 -3.67 -3.49
C ALA A 74 10.83 -4.99 -3.88
N GLN A 75 10.08 -6.11 -3.90
CA GLN A 75 10.59 -7.41 -4.32
C GLN A 75 10.95 -7.47 -5.83
N LYS A 76 10.43 -6.56 -6.65
CA LYS A 76 10.75 -6.49 -8.09
C LYS A 76 11.92 -5.56 -8.42
N ASN A 77 12.57 -4.96 -7.42
CA ASN A 77 13.68 -4.01 -7.62
C ASN A 77 14.85 -4.59 -8.45
N GLN A 78 14.98 -5.93 -8.50
CA GLN A 78 15.98 -6.62 -9.31
C GLN A 78 15.91 -6.22 -10.80
N GLY A 79 14.72 -5.85 -11.30
CA GLY A 79 14.51 -5.39 -12.67
C GLY A 79 15.12 -4.01 -12.98
N VAL A 80 15.60 -3.26 -11.99
CA VAL A 80 16.09 -1.87 -12.15
C VAL A 80 17.42 -1.60 -11.45
N VAL A 81 18.14 -2.65 -11.04
CA VAL A 81 19.39 -2.52 -10.27
C VAL A 81 20.42 -1.67 -11.01
N ASP A 82 20.63 -1.90 -12.29
CA ASP A 82 21.62 -1.15 -13.08
C ASP A 82 21.23 0.32 -13.22
N TYR A 83 19.93 0.59 -13.38
CA TYR A 83 19.40 1.95 -13.40
C TYR A 83 19.65 2.67 -12.07
N LEU A 84 19.37 2.00 -10.94
CA LEU A 84 19.61 2.54 -9.60
C LEU A 84 21.09 2.83 -9.35
N LYS A 85 21.97 1.91 -9.76
CA LYS A 85 23.44 2.07 -9.69
C LYS A 85 23.92 3.24 -10.54
N GLN A 86 23.46 3.37 -11.78
CA GLN A 86 23.80 4.49 -12.67
C GLN A 86 23.39 5.83 -12.05
N ARG A 87 22.28 5.85 -11.32
CA ARG A 87 21.78 7.04 -10.60
C ARG A 87 22.41 7.25 -9.23
N LYS A 88 23.36 6.37 -8.84
CA LYS A 88 24.08 6.41 -7.55
C LYS A 88 23.14 6.39 -6.34
N ILE A 89 22.01 5.68 -6.46
CA ILE A 89 21.08 5.49 -5.35
C ILE A 89 21.61 4.31 -4.51
N LEU A 90 21.93 4.58 -3.25
CA LEU A 90 22.51 3.60 -2.35
C LEU A 90 21.45 2.58 -1.87
N PRO A 91 21.85 1.32 -1.58
CA PRO A 91 20.94 0.30 -1.03
C PRO A 91 20.16 0.77 0.20
N GLU A 92 20.83 1.47 1.13
CA GLU A 92 20.21 2.05 2.32
C GLU A 92 19.08 3.04 2.00
N ILE A 93 19.18 3.78 0.89
CA ILE A 93 18.15 4.71 0.43
C ILE A 93 17.00 3.92 -0.20
N ILE A 94 17.32 2.89 -0.99
CA ILE A 94 16.32 1.99 -1.59
C ILE A 94 15.48 1.36 -0.49
N ASP A 95 16.11 0.85 0.56
CA ASP A 95 15.43 0.21 1.69
C ASP A 95 14.65 1.22 2.54
N LYS A 96 15.27 2.37 2.88
CA LYS A 96 14.62 3.43 3.68
C LYS A 96 13.37 3.99 3.02
N PHE A 97 13.42 4.21 1.71
CA PHE A 97 12.29 4.78 0.94
C PHE A 97 11.42 3.72 0.28
N LYS A 98 11.71 2.43 0.49
CA LYS A 98 11.03 1.29 -0.14
C LYS A 98 10.90 1.48 -1.66
N ILE A 99 11.99 1.93 -2.30
CA ILE A 99 12.02 2.14 -3.75
C ILE A 99 11.85 0.78 -4.43
N GLY A 100 10.83 0.69 -5.28
CA GLY A 100 10.47 -0.55 -5.97
C GLY A 100 10.45 -0.40 -7.47
N TYR A 101 10.03 -1.46 -8.16
CA TYR A 101 9.81 -1.47 -9.60
C TYR A 101 8.42 -2.01 -9.92
N ALA A 102 7.72 -1.35 -10.83
CA ALA A 102 6.51 -1.88 -11.46
C ALA A 102 6.89 -2.50 -12.81
N PRO A 103 6.84 -3.84 -12.95
CA PRO A 103 6.83 -4.51 -14.24
C PRO A 103 5.66 -4.07 -15.12
N SER A 104 5.64 -4.54 -16.36
CA SER A 104 4.58 -4.26 -17.33
C SER A 104 3.18 -4.74 -16.90
N SER A 105 3.12 -5.80 -16.09
CA SER A 105 1.89 -6.36 -15.51
C SER A 105 2.17 -7.22 -14.27
N GLY A 106 1.11 -7.70 -13.61
CA GLY A 106 1.15 -8.70 -12.53
C GLY A 106 0.72 -8.18 -11.16
N LEU A 107 0.62 -6.86 -10.97
CA LEU A 107 0.21 -6.28 -9.68
C LEU A 107 -1.25 -6.61 -9.40
N LYS A 108 -2.14 -6.39 -10.38
CA LYS A 108 -3.56 -6.71 -10.25
C LYS A 108 -3.77 -8.17 -9.85
N GLU A 109 -3.16 -9.10 -10.56
CA GLU A 109 -3.32 -10.54 -10.29
C GLU A 109 -2.87 -10.90 -8.87
N TYR A 110 -1.74 -10.34 -8.42
CA TYR A 110 -1.23 -10.54 -7.06
C TYR A 110 -2.17 -9.99 -5.98
N LEU A 111 -2.70 -8.77 -6.17
CA LEU A 111 -3.61 -8.16 -5.19
C LEU A 111 -4.97 -8.89 -5.17
N ASN A 112 -5.46 -9.33 -6.32
CA ASN A 112 -6.67 -10.13 -6.40
C ASN A 112 -6.50 -11.51 -5.75
N SER A 113 -5.35 -12.18 -5.93
CA SER A 113 -5.06 -13.43 -5.22
C SER A 113 -4.97 -13.24 -3.69
N SER A 114 -4.72 -12.00 -3.24
CA SER A 114 -4.73 -11.61 -1.84
C SER A 114 -6.11 -11.17 -1.33
N GLY A 115 -7.17 -11.38 -2.13
CA GLY A 115 -8.55 -11.08 -1.74
C GLY A 115 -8.98 -9.61 -1.90
N ILE A 116 -8.18 -8.77 -2.57
CA ILE A 116 -8.54 -7.38 -2.84
C ILE A 116 -9.41 -7.29 -4.10
N GLU A 117 -10.52 -6.57 -4.02
CA GLU A 117 -11.44 -6.41 -5.15
C GLU A 117 -10.92 -5.39 -6.18
N ASP A 118 -11.13 -5.64 -7.48
CA ASP A 118 -10.78 -4.71 -8.57
C ASP A 118 -11.27 -3.28 -8.32
N LYS A 119 -12.46 -3.14 -7.72
CA LYS A 119 -13.03 -1.84 -7.37
C LYS A 119 -12.13 -1.06 -6.41
N ILE A 120 -11.57 -1.72 -5.40
CA ILE A 120 -10.62 -1.12 -4.46
C ILE A 120 -9.39 -0.63 -5.22
N LEU A 121 -8.82 -1.46 -6.09
CA LEU A 121 -7.61 -1.15 -6.86
C LEU A 121 -7.79 0.05 -7.78
N ILE A 122 -8.96 0.16 -8.40
CA ILE A 122 -9.33 1.31 -9.25
C ILE A 122 -9.53 2.57 -8.39
N ASP A 123 -10.20 2.46 -7.25
CA ASP A 123 -10.51 3.60 -6.37
C ASP A 123 -9.23 4.29 -5.83
N ILE A 124 -8.16 3.52 -5.59
CA ILE A 124 -6.86 4.03 -5.11
C ILE A 124 -5.81 4.20 -6.22
N GLY A 125 -6.16 3.86 -7.47
CA GLY A 125 -5.32 4.10 -8.63
C GLY A 125 -4.10 3.17 -8.78
N LEU A 126 -4.18 1.95 -8.24
CA LEU A 126 -3.23 0.89 -8.58
C LEU A 126 -3.53 0.26 -9.94
N VAL A 127 -4.81 0.25 -10.32
CA VAL A 127 -5.33 -0.28 -11.58
C VAL A 127 -6.18 0.81 -12.27
N ASN A 128 -6.09 0.90 -13.59
CA ASN A 128 -6.90 1.85 -14.36
C ASN A 128 -8.30 1.30 -14.70
N LYS A 129 -9.17 2.14 -15.28
CA LYS A 129 -10.55 1.75 -15.65
C LYS A 129 -10.63 0.62 -16.70
N ASN A 130 -9.53 0.34 -17.40
CA ASN A 130 -9.43 -0.77 -18.35
C ASN A 130 -8.83 -2.03 -17.68
N PHE A 131 -8.81 -2.07 -16.34
CA PHE A 131 -8.30 -3.17 -15.53
C PHE A 131 -6.83 -3.52 -15.78
N ARG A 132 -6.00 -2.52 -16.13
CA ARG A 132 -4.55 -2.69 -16.28
C ARG A 132 -3.79 -1.97 -15.17
N ASP A 133 -2.64 -2.51 -14.80
CA ASP A 133 -1.72 -1.90 -13.85
C ASP A 133 -1.38 -0.46 -14.26
N TYR A 134 -1.48 0.48 -13.32
CA TYR A 134 -1.41 1.91 -13.63
C TYR A 134 0.02 2.40 -13.88
N PHE A 135 1.00 1.86 -13.13
CA PHE A 135 2.37 2.36 -13.10
C PHE A 135 3.35 1.61 -14.01
N TYR A 136 2.89 0.66 -14.82
CA TYR A 136 3.70 -0.23 -15.67
C TYR A 136 5.06 0.34 -16.14
N ASP A 137 6.11 -0.47 -16.05
CA ASP A 137 7.51 -0.18 -16.43
C ASP A 137 8.08 1.11 -15.78
N ARG A 138 7.86 1.30 -14.48
CA ARG A 138 8.36 2.48 -13.74
C ARG A 138 9.11 2.08 -12.49
N LEU A 139 10.10 2.91 -12.16
CA LEU A 139 10.64 2.96 -10.81
C LEU A 139 9.57 3.56 -9.88
N ILE A 140 9.31 2.92 -8.75
CA ILE A 140 8.21 3.25 -7.84
C ILE A 140 8.73 3.87 -6.55
N PHE A 141 8.04 4.91 -6.10
CA PHE A 141 8.30 5.68 -4.90
C PHE A 141 7.02 5.73 -4.07
N PRO A 142 6.90 4.94 -2.98
CA PRO A 142 5.77 5.01 -2.07
C PRO A 142 5.62 6.40 -1.45
N ILE A 143 4.40 6.92 -1.45
CA ILE A 143 4.08 8.22 -0.84
C ILE A 143 3.41 7.95 0.50
N TYR A 144 4.02 8.44 1.58
CA TYR A 144 3.51 8.31 2.94
C TYR A 144 2.80 9.59 3.39
N ASN A 145 1.71 9.44 4.13
CA ASN A 145 1.10 10.56 4.86
C ASN A 145 1.87 10.85 6.16
N ILE A 146 1.48 11.91 6.88
CA ILE A 146 2.10 12.33 8.14
C ILE A 146 2.10 11.27 9.25
N ALA A 147 1.21 10.29 9.16
CA ALA A 147 1.11 9.18 10.10
C ALA A 147 1.95 7.97 9.67
N GLY A 148 2.80 8.11 8.64
CA GLY A 148 3.67 7.06 8.14
C GLY A 148 2.94 5.96 7.34
N ARG A 149 1.68 6.17 6.96
CA ARG A 149 0.93 5.21 6.13
C ARG A 149 1.09 5.53 4.66
N VAL A 150 1.30 4.52 3.83
CA VAL A 150 1.29 4.70 2.38
C VAL A 150 -0.11 5.12 1.93
N ILE A 151 -0.16 6.11 1.06
CA ILE A 151 -1.41 6.68 0.54
C ILE A 151 -1.46 6.69 -0.99
N GLY A 152 -0.33 6.44 -1.64
CA GLY A 152 -0.21 6.38 -3.09
C GLY A 152 1.24 6.20 -3.51
N PHE A 153 1.51 6.38 -4.80
CA PHE A 153 2.83 6.16 -5.38
C PHE A 153 3.19 7.26 -6.37
N GLY A 154 4.48 7.54 -6.45
CA GLY A 154 5.12 8.18 -7.60
C GLY A 154 5.80 7.12 -8.46
N GLY A 155 5.80 7.32 -9.77
CA GLY A 155 6.36 6.43 -10.76
C GLY A 155 7.20 7.18 -11.76
N ARG A 156 8.47 6.81 -11.90
CA ARG A 156 9.39 7.40 -12.89
C ARG A 156 9.61 6.42 -14.05
N ALA A 157 9.31 6.88 -15.27
CA ALA A 157 9.60 6.13 -16.49
C ALA A 157 11.10 5.84 -16.61
N LEU A 158 11.45 4.62 -17.02
CA LEU A 158 12.85 4.22 -17.23
C LEU A 158 13.32 4.57 -18.65
N SER A 159 12.43 4.43 -19.63
CA SER A 159 12.66 4.79 -21.02
C SER A 159 12.26 6.25 -21.30
N PRO A 160 13.00 6.99 -22.16
CA PRO A 160 12.61 8.32 -22.62
C PRO A 160 11.30 8.37 -23.41
N GLU A 161 10.95 7.27 -24.09
CA GLU A 161 9.77 7.15 -24.94
C GLU A 161 8.49 6.99 -24.11
N GLN A 162 8.60 6.49 -22.88
CA GLN A 162 7.47 6.28 -21.99
C GLN A 162 7.03 7.59 -21.33
N GLN A 163 5.87 8.09 -21.77
CA GLN A 163 5.25 9.30 -21.23
C GLN A 163 4.09 8.98 -20.27
N PRO A 164 3.84 9.83 -19.26
CA PRO A 164 4.70 10.95 -18.83
C PRO A 164 5.98 10.45 -18.16
N LYS A 165 7.03 11.27 -18.11
CA LYS A 165 8.29 10.94 -17.39
C LYS A 165 8.06 10.64 -15.90
N TYR A 166 7.17 11.37 -15.27
CA TYR A 166 6.73 11.17 -13.89
C TYR A 166 5.22 11.04 -13.83
N LEU A 167 4.75 10.02 -13.12
CA LEU A 167 3.36 9.69 -12.93
C LEU A 167 3.10 9.58 -11.43
N ASN A 168 2.09 10.26 -10.90
CA ASN A 168 1.65 10.04 -9.52
C ASN A 168 0.35 9.24 -9.55
N SER A 169 0.02 8.58 -8.44
CA SER A 169 -1.33 8.08 -8.21
C SER A 169 -2.37 9.16 -8.54
N PRO A 170 -3.50 8.79 -9.16
CA PRO A 170 -4.62 9.70 -9.33
C PRO A 170 -5.16 10.14 -7.96
N GLU A 171 -5.91 11.24 -7.95
CA GLU A 171 -6.64 11.69 -6.76
C GLU A 171 -7.56 10.59 -6.24
N SER A 172 -7.51 10.33 -4.92
CA SER A 172 -8.35 9.32 -4.27
C SER A 172 -8.87 9.83 -2.92
N GLN A 173 -9.51 8.95 -2.15
CA GLN A 173 -9.88 9.24 -0.77
C GLN A 173 -8.65 9.36 0.15
N LEU A 174 -7.55 8.68 -0.18
CA LEU A 174 -6.33 8.65 0.62
C LEU A 174 -5.25 9.61 0.11
N PHE A 175 -5.23 9.89 -1.20
CA PHE A 175 -4.19 10.71 -1.82
C PHE A 175 -4.77 11.97 -2.45
N LYS A 176 -4.26 13.11 -1.98
CA LYS A 176 -4.50 14.44 -2.53
C LYS A 176 -3.17 15.06 -2.95
N LYS A 177 -2.90 15.16 -4.26
CA LYS A 177 -1.55 15.50 -4.77
C LYS A 177 -1.03 16.84 -4.25
N ARG A 178 -1.93 17.82 -4.09
CA ARG A 178 -1.59 19.19 -3.66
C ARG A 178 -1.46 19.34 -2.14
N GLU A 179 -1.89 18.34 -1.37
CA GLU A 179 -1.92 18.39 0.09
C GLU A 179 -0.84 17.49 0.72
N ASN A 180 -0.01 16.85 -0.10
CA ASN A 180 1.02 15.92 0.36
C ASN A 180 2.41 16.39 -0.09
N LEU A 181 3.35 16.36 0.86
CA LEU A 181 4.76 16.59 0.60
C LEU A 181 5.52 15.27 0.76
N TYR A 182 6.20 14.84 -0.29
CA TYR A 182 6.98 13.60 -0.27
C TYR A 182 8.15 13.69 0.71
N GLY A 183 8.32 12.67 1.54
CA GLY A 183 9.45 12.53 2.47
C GLY A 183 9.29 13.22 3.82
N LEU A 184 8.11 13.80 4.13
CA LEU A 184 7.88 14.50 5.39
C LEU A 184 8.03 13.61 6.64
N THR A 185 7.70 12.33 6.53
CA THR A 185 7.77 11.34 7.64
C THR A 185 9.10 10.60 7.75
N LEU A 186 10.11 11.00 6.97
CA LEU A 186 11.43 10.37 6.95
C LEU A 186 12.52 11.24 7.62
N LEU A 187 12.09 12.36 8.20
CA LEU A 187 12.81 13.27 9.10
C LEU A 187 12.59 12.84 10.55
#